data_AF-K2MLH3-F1
#
_entry.id   AF-K2MLH3-F1
#
_cell.length_a   1.000
_cell.length_b   1.000
_cell.length_c   1.000
_cell.angle_alpha   90.00
_cell.angle_beta   90.00
_cell.angle_gamma   90.00
#
_symmetry.space_group_name_H-M   'P 1'
#
loop_
_entity.id
_entity.type
_entity.pdbx_description
1 polymer ?
#
loop_
_entity_poly.entity_id
_entity_poly.type
_entity_poly.pdbx_seq_one_letter_code
_entity_poly.pdbx_strand_id
1 'polypeptide(L)'
;MANELRLVDVADYVAFIRLESMASIADIVESAAELYFMPGTLRLGHGCEAHVAWTESPRIVLDLELRPRGATVYFTLELSALNAAVEVNYVAFEDPAEDPEENSRYLEQALSAARIVRSERPLING
;
A
#
# COMPACT_ATOMS: atom_id res chain seq x y z
N MET A 1 2.14 1.05 -7.53
CA MET A 1 1.36 1.79 -6.53
C MET A 1 2.03 3.09 -6.07
N ALA A 2 3.24 3.07 -5.48
CA ALA A 2 3.88 4.31 -4.98
C ALA A 2 3.99 5.43 -6.03
N ASN A 3 4.24 5.10 -7.29
CA ASN A 3 4.24 6.09 -8.38
C ASN A 3 2.87 6.72 -8.62
N GLU A 4 1.79 5.93 -8.50
CA GLU A 4 0.43 6.42 -8.71
C GLU A 4 -0.02 7.34 -7.57
N LEU A 5 0.37 6.99 -6.34
CA LEU A 5 0.13 7.86 -5.18
C LEU A 5 0.85 9.21 -5.34
N ARG A 6 2.03 9.24 -5.94
CA ARG A 6 2.77 10.49 -6.24
C ARG A 6 2.18 11.31 -7.40
N LEU A 7 1.12 10.86 -8.07
CA LEU A 7 0.40 11.70 -9.03
C LEU A 7 -0.43 12.79 -8.34
N VAL A 8 -0.75 12.60 -7.06
CA VAL A 8 -1.36 13.63 -6.21
C VAL A 8 -0.27 14.53 -5.64
N ASP A 9 -0.50 15.84 -5.61
CA ASP A 9 0.47 16.80 -5.09
C ASP A 9 0.74 16.55 -3.60
N VAL A 10 1.99 16.69 -3.19
CA VAL A 10 2.37 16.53 -1.78
C VAL A 10 1.67 17.54 -0.87
N ALA A 11 1.39 18.75 -1.36
CA ALA A 11 0.64 19.77 -0.62
C ALA A 11 -0.80 19.31 -0.32
N ASP A 12 -1.42 18.56 -1.23
CA ASP A 12 -2.77 18.01 -1.02
C ASP A 12 -2.76 16.94 0.07
N TYR A 13 -1.77 16.02 0.06
CA TYR A 13 -1.59 15.07 1.16
C TYR A 13 -1.40 15.79 2.50
N VAL A 14 -0.56 16.82 2.55
CA VAL A 14 -0.35 17.62 3.77
C VAL A 14 -1.67 18.24 4.23
N ALA A 15 -2.45 18.83 3.32
CA ALA A 15 -3.73 19.42 3.64
C ALA A 15 -4.73 18.38 4.17
N PHE A 16 -4.89 17.24 3.49
CA PHE A 16 -5.79 16.18 3.92
C PHE A 16 -5.41 15.62 5.30
N ILE A 17 -4.13 15.45 5.57
CA ILE A 17 -3.64 14.96 6.87
C ILE A 17 -3.92 16.01 7.96
N ARG A 18 -3.58 17.28 7.73
CA ARG A 18 -3.73 18.36 8.73
C ARG A 18 -5.18 18.73 9.00
N LEU A 19 -6.06 18.51 8.02
CA LEU A 19 -7.51 18.76 8.13
C LEU A 19 -8.30 17.49 8.48
N GLU A 20 -7.61 16.39 8.80
CA GLU A 20 -8.20 15.10 9.19
C GLU A 20 -9.16 14.52 8.13
N SER A 21 -8.94 14.83 6.85
CA SER A 21 -9.72 14.33 5.71
C SER A 21 -9.28 12.93 5.29
N MET A 22 -9.37 11.97 6.22
CA MET A 22 -8.89 10.59 6.02
C MET A 22 -9.63 9.87 4.89
N ALA A 23 -10.91 10.19 4.67
CA ALA A 23 -11.69 9.63 3.57
C ALA A 23 -11.07 9.96 2.20
N SER A 24 -10.59 11.19 2.00
CA SER A 24 -9.94 11.59 0.75
C SER A 24 -8.66 10.79 0.49
N ILE A 25 -7.88 10.53 1.54
CA ILE A 25 -6.65 9.72 1.43
C ILE A 25 -7.01 8.26 1.16
N ALA A 26 -8.06 7.73 1.81
CA ALA A 26 -8.53 6.37 1.58
C ALA A 26 -8.96 6.16 0.12
N ASP A 27 -9.73 7.10 -0.45
CA ASP A 27 -10.15 7.05 -1.85
C ASP A 27 -8.95 7.06 -2.82
N ILE A 28 -7.93 7.88 -2.55
CA ILE A 28 -6.69 7.92 -3.34
C ILE A 28 -5.94 6.59 -3.25
N VAL A 29 -5.82 6.03 -2.04
CA VAL A 29 -5.16 4.74 -1.81
C VAL A 29 -5.90 3.62 -2.53
N GLU A 30 -7.23 3.59 -2.44
CA GLU A 30 -8.07 2.58 -3.11
C GLU A 30 -7.90 2.66 -4.63
N SER A 31 -8.03 3.85 -5.22
CA SER A 31 -7.87 4.05 -6.66
C SER A 31 -6.48 3.62 -7.16
N ALA A 32 -5.41 3.96 -6.42
CA ALA A 32 -4.06 3.52 -6.75
C ALA A 32 -3.85 2.01 -6.59
N ALA A 33 -4.56 1.38 -5.64
CA ALA A 33 -4.48 -0.05 -5.35
C ALA A 33 -5.17 -0.91 -6.42
N GLU A 34 -6.32 -0.46 -6.94
CA GLU A 34 -7.12 -1.18 -7.94
C GLU A 34 -6.37 -1.49 -9.24
N LEU A 35 -5.30 -0.75 -9.53
CA LEU A 35 -4.40 -1.03 -10.67
C LEU A 35 -3.54 -2.29 -10.50
N TYR A 36 -3.44 -2.78 -9.26
CA TYR A 36 -2.51 -3.85 -8.86
C TYR A 36 -3.18 -4.97 -8.05
N PHE A 37 -4.34 -4.72 -7.44
CA PHE A 37 -5.05 -5.66 -6.57
C PHE A 37 -6.56 -5.61 -6.82
N MET A 38 -7.27 -6.68 -6.48
CA MET A 38 -8.73 -6.65 -6.48
C MET A 38 -9.25 -5.62 -5.46
N PRO A 39 -10.43 -5.00 -5.70
CA PRO A 39 -10.98 -4.00 -4.78
C PRO A 39 -11.04 -4.50 -3.33
N GLY A 40 -10.68 -3.64 -2.38
CA GLY A 40 -10.64 -3.93 -0.94
C GLY A 40 -9.49 -4.84 -0.47
N THR A 41 -8.64 -5.34 -1.36
CA THR A 41 -7.48 -6.17 -0.98
C THR A 41 -6.39 -5.35 -0.30
N LEU A 42 -6.16 -4.12 -0.74
CA LEU A 42 -5.29 -3.15 -0.08
C LEU A 42 -6.10 -1.91 0.27
N ARG A 43 -5.95 -1.43 1.51
CA ARG A 43 -6.67 -0.25 2.02
C ARG A 43 -5.78 0.62 2.89
N LEU A 44 -6.22 1.86 3.09
CA LEU A 44 -5.65 2.74 4.11
C LEU A 44 -5.93 2.16 5.50
N GLY A 45 -4.89 2.14 6.33
CA GLY A 45 -4.94 1.81 7.75
C GLY A 45 -5.36 3.01 8.59
N HIS A 46 -4.88 3.05 9.84
CA HIS A 46 -5.34 4.03 10.82
C HIS A 46 -4.46 5.30 10.91
N GLY A 47 -3.22 5.27 10.41
CA GLY A 47 -2.26 6.36 10.53
C GLY A 47 -1.91 7.01 9.19
N CYS A 48 -1.82 8.33 9.21
CA CYS A 48 -1.22 9.12 8.14
C CYS A 48 -0.37 10.23 8.78
N GLU A 49 0.87 10.39 8.34
CA GLU A 49 1.75 11.44 8.84
C GLU A 49 2.35 12.27 7.70
N ALA A 50 2.46 13.58 7.95
CA ALA A 50 3.10 14.52 7.06
C ALA A 50 4.30 15.16 7.76
N HIS A 51 5.50 14.81 7.32
CA HIS A 51 6.73 15.45 7.76
C HIS A 51 7.05 16.58 6.78
N VAL A 52 6.93 17.81 7.28
CA VAL A 52 7.17 19.03 6.51
C VAL A 52 8.05 19.95 7.34
N ALA A 53 9.14 20.42 6.75
CA ALA A 53 10.03 21.38 7.35
C ALA A 53 10.45 22.42 6.31
N TRP A 54 10.94 23.58 6.78
CA TRP A 54 11.37 24.67 5.90
C TRP A 54 12.59 24.32 5.03
N THR A 55 13.41 23.38 5.48
CA THR A 55 14.72 23.07 4.89
C THR A 55 14.83 21.63 4.36
N GLU A 56 13.78 20.82 4.48
CA GLU A 56 13.79 19.41 4.10
C GLU A 56 12.71 19.12 3.06
N SER A 57 12.95 18.10 2.24
CA SER A 57 11.92 17.64 1.31
C SER A 57 10.77 17.01 2.10
N PRO A 58 9.51 17.31 1.76
CA PRO A 58 8.37 16.75 2.45
C PRO A 58 8.30 15.23 2.26
N ARG A 59 7.79 14.54 3.29
CA ARG A 59 7.59 13.10 3.33
C ARG A 59 6.19 12.79 3.84
N ILE A 60 5.50 11.89 3.15
CA ILE A 60 4.18 11.38 3.55
C ILE A 60 4.33 9.93 4.00
N VAL A 61 3.68 9.59 5.10
CA VAL A 61 3.66 8.25 5.67
C VAL A 61 2.22 7.79 5.70
N LEU A 62 1.96 6.62 5.14
CA LEU A 62 0.64 6.02 5.11
C LEU A 62 0.73 4.64 5.75
N ASP A 63 -0.07 4.40 6.77
CA ASP A 63 -0.30 3.03 7.23
C ASP A 63 -1.25 2.36 6.26
N LEU A 64 -0.89 1.15 5.83
CA LEU A 64 -1.62 0.38 4.87
C LEU A 64 -1.88 -1.03 5.42
N GLU A 65 -3.00 -1.58 5.00
CA GLU A 65 -3.41 -2.94 5.32
C GLU A 65 -3.64 -3.70 4.01
N LEU A 66 -2.91 -4.80 3.84
CA LEU A 66 -3.06 -5.72 2.72
C LEU A 66 -3.64 -7.03 3.24
N ARG A 67 -4.73 -7.48 2.61
CA ARG A 67 -5.51 -8.66 2.97
C ARG A 67 -5.42 -9.72 1.87
N PRO A 68 -4.27 -10.39 1.70
CA PRO A 68 -4.25 -11.58 0.88
C PRO A 68 -5.12 -12.67 1.53
N ARG A 69 -5.43 -13.74 0.80
CA ARG A 69 -6.21 -14.84 1.37
C ARG A 69 -5.49 -15.42 2.59
N GLY A 70 -6.18 -15.48 3.74
CA GLY A 70 -5.76 -16.13 4.98
C GLY A 70 -4.64 -15.43 5.77
N ALA A 71 -4.28 -14.20 5.39
CA ALA A 71 -3.40 -13.35 6.19
C ALA A 71 -3.80 -11.88 6.08
N THR A 72 -3.34 -11.06 7.04
CA THR A 72 -3.42 -9.60 7.00
C THR A 72 -2.04 -9.05 7.30
N VAL A 73 -1.54 -8.19 6.41
CA VAL A 73 -0.24 -7.53 6.53
C VAL A 73 -0.48 -6.06 6.82
N TYR A 74 0.05 -5.59 7.94
CA TYR A 74 0.09 -4.18 8.31
C TYR A 74 1.48 -3.64 8.02
N PHE A 75 1.56 -2.61 7.20
CA PHE A 75 2.82 -2.04 6.79
C PHE A 75 2.69 -0.55 6.58
N THR A 76 3.80 0.16 6.71
CA THR A 76 3.87 1.58 6.47
C THR A 76 4.53 1.83 5.12
N LEU A 77 3.92 2.71 4.33
CA LEU A 77 4.47 3.22 3.09
C LEU A 77 4.92 4.67 3.29
N GLU A 78 6.21 4.88 3.13
CA GLU A 78 6.81 6.20 3.04
C GLU A 78 6.88 6.64 1.57
N LEU A 79 6.41 7.85 1.30
CA LEU A 79 6.57 8.56 0.04
C LEU A 79 7.46 9.78 0.26
N SER A 80 8.62 9.80 -0.39
CA SER A 80 9.49 10.97 -0.46
C SER A 80 9.68 11.42 -1.92
N ALA A 81 10.40 12.52 -2.10
CA ALA A 81 10.64 13.15 -3.41
C ALA A 81 11.24 12.19 -4.46
N LEU A 82 12.14 11.29 -4.06
CA LEU A 82 12.88 10.42 -4.98
C LEU A 82 12.74 8.93 -4.70
N ASN A 83 12.25 8.55 -3.52
CA ASN A 83 12.16 7.15 -3.11
C ASN A 83 10.85 6.87 -2.37
N ALA A 84 10.52 5.58 -2.31
CA ALA A 84 9.51 5.06 -1.39
C ALA A 84 10.14 3.96 -0.57
N ALA A 85 9.77 3.89 0.70
CA ALA A 85 10.17 2.81 1.59
C ALA A 85 8.91 2.08 2.09
N VAL A 86 9.04 0.77 2.26
CA VAL A 86 7.99 -0.07 2.83
C VAL A 86 8.55 -0.73 4.07
N GLU A 87 7.85 -0.60 5.18
CA GLU A 87 8.18 -1.25 6.44
C GLU A 87 7.04 -2.15 6.87
N VAL A 88 7.30 -3.45 7.00
CA VAL A 88 6.29 -4.40 7.49
C VAL A 88 6.28 -4.36 9.01
N ASN A 89 5.16 -3.92 9.58
CA ASN A 89 5.00 -3.73 11.01
C ASN A 89 4.54 -5.01 11.69
N TYR A 90 3.54 -5.67 11.09
CA TYR A 90 2.93 -6.86 11.67
C TYR A 90 2.24 -7.72 10.60
N VAL A 91 2.28 -9.03 10.78
CA VAL A 91 1.54 -10.00 9.95
C VAL A 91 0.68 -10.85 10.87
N ALA A 92 -0.62 -10.87 10.59
CA ALA A 92 -1.59 -11.75 11.24
C ALA A 92 -1.98 -12.87 10.27
N PHE A 93 -1.82 -14.12 10.69
CA PHE A 93 -2.31 -15.29 9.95
C PHE A 93 -3.64 -15.74 10.55
N GLU A 94 -4.59 -16.16 9.72
CA GLU A 94 -5.86 -16.74 10.20
C GLU A 94 -5.63 -18.09 10.89
N ASP A 95 -4.70 -18.89 10.35
CA ASP A 95 -4.29 -20.19 10.89
C ASP A 95 -2.74 -20.29 10.86
N PRO A 96 -2.05 -19.83 11.92
CA PRO A 96 -0.59 -19.82 11.96
C PRO A 96 -0.03 -21.23 12.20
N ALA A 97 0.94 -21.63 11.38
CA ALA A 97 1.74 -22.84 11.62
C ALA A 97 2.68 -22.65 12.82
N GLU A 98 3.06 -23.77 13.46
CA GLU A 98 4.08 -23.77 14.52
C GLU A 98 5.46 -23.37 13.96
N ASP A 99 5.75 -23.72 12.71
CA ASP A 99 6.99 -23.36 12.02
C ASP A 99 6.89 -21.98 11.34
N PRO A 100 7.70 -20.98 11.76
CA PRO A 100 7.74 -19.67 11.11
C PRO A 100 8.13 -19.70 9.63
N GLU A 101 8.91 -20.69 9.18
CA GLU A 101 9.29 -20.81 7.76
C GLU A 101 8.10 -21.19 6.88
N GLU A 102 7.19 -22.02 7.40
CA GLU A 102 5.94 -22.35 6.72
C GLU A 102 5.04 -21.12 6.57
N ASN A 103 4.91 -20.32 7.64
CA ASN A 103 4.18 -19.05 7.61
C ASN A 103 4.77 -18.07 6.59
N SER A 104 6.10 -18.00 6.49
CA SER A 104 6.80 -17.13 5.53
C SER A 104 6.54 -17.57 4.07
N ARG A 105 6.60 -18.88 3.81
CA ARG A 105 6.30 -19.45 2.48
C ARG A 105 4.83 -19.25 2.10
N TYR A 106 3.93 -19.43 3.06
CA TYR A 106 2.50 -19.16 2.87
C TYR A 106 2.27 -17.69 2.53
N LEU A 107 2.87 -16.77 3.28
CA LEU A 107 2.75 -15.34 3.04
C LEU A 107 3.22 -14.96 1.62
N GLU A 108 4.37 -15.48 1.18
CA GLU A 108 4.87 -15.25 -0.18
C GLU A 108 3.85 -15.67 -1.25
N GLN A 109 3.28 -16.88 -1.11
CA GLN A 109 2.26 -17.39 -2.04
C GLN A 109 0.99 -16.54 -2.01
N ALA A 110 0.52 -16.18 -0.81
CA ALA A 110 -0.68 -15.38 -0.63
C ALA A 110 -0.54 -13.98 -1.22
N LEU A 111 0.62 -13.34 -1.02
CA LEU A 111 0.96 -12.04 -1.61
C LEU A 111 1.05 -12.12 -3.14
N SER A 112 1.66 -13.17 -3.68
CA SER A 112 1.75 -13.37 -5.13
C SER A 112 0.36 -13.53 -5.75
N ALA A 113 -0.51 -14.33 -5.12
CA ALA A 113 -1.88 -14.56 -5.57
C ALA A 113 -2.80 -13.33 -5.44
N ALA A 114 -2.51 -12.41 -4.53
CA ALA A 114 -3.30 -11.19 -4.34
C ALA A 114 -3.12 -10.16 -5.47
N ARG A 115 -2.03 -10.25 -6.25
CA ARG A 115 -1.72 -9.30 -7.32
C ARG A 115 -2.55 -9.58 -8.57
N ILE A 116 -3.06 -8.53 -9.20
CA ILE A 116 -3.56 -8.60 -10.57
C ILE A 116 -2.36 -8.82 -11.49
N VAL A 117 -2.27 -10.01 -12.07
CA VAL A 117 -1.37 -10.26 -13.20
C VAL A 117 -2.00 -9.58 -14.41
N ARG A 118 -1.43 -8.45 -14.87
CA ARG A 118 -1.78 -7.93 -16.19
C ARG A 118 -1.42 -9.01 -17.21
N SER A 119 -2.42 -9.73 -17.74
CA SER A 119 -2.22 -10.53 -18.94
C SER A 119 -1.90 -9.55 -20.06
N GLU A 120 -0.69 -9.59 -20.61
CA GLU A 120 -0.41 -8.90 -21.86
C GLU A 120 -1.46 -9.32 -22.88
N ARG A 121 -2.14 -8.34 -23.46
CA ARG A 121 -3.10 -8.55 -24.55
C ARG A 121 -2.31 -9.27 -25.65
N PRO A 122 -2.68 -10.49 -26.09
CA PRO A 122 -1.93 -11.13 -27.16
C PRO A 122 -1.98 -10.21 -28.37
N LEU A 123 -0.81 -9.90 -28.94
CA LEU A 123 -0.74 -9.22 -30.22
C LEU A 123 -1.45 -10.12 -31.24
N ILE A 124 -2.67 -9.73 -31.61
CA ILE A 124 -3.40 -10.36 -32.71
C ILE A 124 -2.68 -9.88 -33.97
N ASN A 125 -1.71 -10.66 -34.44
CA ASN A 125 -1.10 -10.43 -35.74
C ASN A 125 -2.17 -10.72 -36.80
N GLY A 126 -2.64 -9.66 -37.46
CA GLY A 126 -3.44 -9.73 -38.69
C GLY A 126 -2.59 -9.99 -39.92
#